data_AF-A0A840TRQ5-F1
#
_entry.id   AF-A0A840TRQ5-F1
#
_cell.length_a   1.000
_cell.length_b   1.000
_cell.length_c   1.000
_cell.angle_alpha   90.00
_cell.angle_beta   90.00
_cell.angle_gamma   90.00
#
_symmetry.space_group_name_H-M   'P 1'
#
loop_
_entity.id
_entity.type
_entity.pdbx_description
1 polymer ?
#
loop_
_entity_poly.entity_id
_entity_poly.type
_entity_poly.pdbx_seq_one_letter_code
_entity_poly.pdbx_strand_id
1 'polypeptide(L)'
;MNILYNNSICNSSILGYHPKFTKEQEQQIFATFFEQLLLFDCIVISTDKDNFSLTFLISRLGLETVERLIRSGYIKFSIKSAIIVTGTGHQKEDGSIDESVIYSQPPIVGGVLGDAELDPEKNAFRALSRFEIDKKRRNKLIDKIAKSYLSTDNMKIGVDTTDFILNSYQQNHLEHLGLPFLKDPQDLDIEERRKLLDLANSILEAGIISKNGFKSYNNYGEFEIAEKSFENIGKAYNISSNVSEILKIENTPDLRQIFLNNQFEVDDIFKLRHLKTAKYFRKWINEVGENANSNEVTEAYLAEIKEAKSFFNTTKGKIIKNTFMYGATSGLGMLIAGQVGAVVGGVIKPFVEPAVDYGLGLIEEFTVDGLFAGKTPKIYIDKLKDEIK
;
A
#
# COMPACT_ATOMS: atom_id res chain seq x y z
N MET A 1 9.89 3.55 8.87
CA MET A 1 8.68 2.81 9.27
C MET A 1 8.15 2.10 8.04
N ASN A 2 7.87 0.79 8.10
CA ASN A 2 7.42 0.01 6.94
C ASN A 2 5.91 0.14 6.76
N ILE A 3 5.48 0.95 5.79
CA ILE A 3 4.07 1.25 5.52
C ILE A 3 3.61 0.53 4.26
N LEU A 4 2.52 -0.23 4.39
CA LEU A 4 1.85 -0.88 3.27
C LEU A 4 0.56 -0.14 2.93
N TYR A 5 0.31 0.10 1.64
CA TYR A 5 -0.98 0.53 1.14
C TYR A 5 -1.84 -0.68 0.76
N ASN A 6 -3.04 -0.77 1.33
CA ASN A 6 -4.03 -1.80 1.04
C ASN A 6 -5.27 -1.15 0.43
N ASN A 7 -5.59 -1.52 -0.80
CA ASN A 7 -6.81 -1.13 -1.49
C ASN A 7 -7.81 -2.28 -1.64
N SER A 8 -7.52 -3.49 -1.17
CA SER A 8 -8.29 -4.71 -1.50
C SER A 8 -9.76 -4.66 -1.05
N ILE A 9 -10.06 -3.86 -0.03
CA ILE A 9 -11.43 -3.67 0.48
C ILE A 9 -12.23 -2.66 -0.38
N CYS A 10 -11.59 -1.59 -0.85
CA CYS A 10 -12.25 -0.50 -1.58
C CYS A 10 -11.90 -0.43 -3.06
N ASN A 11 -11.14 -1.38 -3.63
CA ASN A 11 -10.69 -1.30 -5.02
C ASN A 11 -11.87 -1.29 -6.01
N SER A 12 -12.95 -2.00 -5.70
CA SER A 12 -14.17 -2.05 -6.49
C SER A 12 -15.23 -1.03 -6.06
N SER A 13 -14.94 -0.19 -5.06
CA SER A 13 -15.89 0.83 -4.61
C SER A 13 -15.72 2.08 -5.45
N ILE A 14 -16.73 2.36 -6.28
CA ILE A 14 -16.93 3.68 -6.88
C ILE A 14 -17.81 4.47 -5.91
N LEU A 15 -17.71 5.81 -5.93
CA LEU A 15 -18.54 6.73 -5.14
C LEU A 15 -19.97 6.22 -4.87
N GLY A 16 -20.23 5.80 -3.63
CA GLY A 16 -21.56 5.36 -3.18
C GLY A 16 -21.97 3.92 -3.54
N TYR A 17 -21.12 3.17 -4.26
CA TYR A 17 -21.30 1.76 -4.57
C TYR A 17 -20.36 0.92 -3.70
N HIS A 18 -20.97 0.21 -2.74
CA HIS A 18 -20.25 -0.69 -1.83
C HIS A 18 -20.03 -2.05 -2.50
N PRO A 19 -18.78 -2.54 -2.57
CA PRO A 19 -18.45 -3.88 -3.04
C PRO A 19 -19.28 -4.96 -2.33
N LYS A 20 -19.72 -5.96 -3.09
CA LYS A 20 -20.30 -7.18 -2.54
C LYS A 20 -19.29 -8.31 -2.72
N PHE A 21 -18.74 -8.79 -1.62
CA PHE A 21 -17.81 -9.92 -1.61
C PHE A 21 -18.55 -11.22 -1.33
N THR A 22 -18.15 -12.30 -2.00
CA THR A 22 -18.54 -13.67 -1.57
C THR A 22 -17.82 -14.02 -0.27
N LYS A 23 -18.30 -15.04 0.44
CA LYS A 23 -17.65 -15.50 1.69
C LYS A 23 -16.19 -15.88 1.47
N GLU A 24 -15.90 -16.54 0.34
CA GLU A 24 -14.55 -16.95 -0.03
C GLU A 24 -13.66 -15.72 -0.27
N GLN A 25 -14.17 -14.71 -0.99
CA GLN A 25 -13.45 -13.46 -1.22
C GLN A 25 -13.15 -12.72 0.09
N GLU A 26 -14.12 -12.65 1.00
CA GLU A 26 -13.91 -12.06 2.32
C GLU A 26 -12.83 -12.80 3.11
N GLN A 27 -12.86 -14.13 3.15
CA GLN A 27 -11.84 -14.93 3.81
C GLN A 27 -10.44 -14.68 3.25
N GLN A 28 -10.30 -14.55 1.92
CA GLN A 28 -9.02 -14.22 1.30
C GLN A 28 -8.56 -12.80 1.62
N ILE A 29 -9.47 -11.83 1.67
CA ILE A 29 -9.17 -10.47 2.12
C ILE A 29 -8.64 -10.48 3.55
N PHE A 30 -9.28 -11.23 4.46
CA PHE A 30 -8.84 -11.31 5.85
C PHE A 30 -7.53 -12.08 6.04
N ALA A 31 -7.32 -13.18 5.30
CA ALA A 31 -6.06 -13.91 5.32
C ALA A 31 -4.90 -13.01 4.87
N THR A 32 -5.14 -12.22 3.82
CA THR A 32 -4.17 -11.25 3.31
C THR A 32 -3.95 -10.13 4.33
N PHE A 33 -5.01 -9.57 4.91
CA PHE A 33 -4.93 -8.52 5.92
C PHE A 33 -4.19 -8.98 7.19
N PHE A 34 -4.41 -10.22 7.63
CA PHE A 34 -3.69 -10.85 8.74
C PHE A 34 -2.20 -10.96 8.44
N GLU A 35 -1.82 -11.47 7.26
CA GLU A 35 -0.42 -11.51 6.82
C GLU A 35 0.21 -10.12 6.80
N GLN A 36 -0.49 -9.12 6.27
CA GLN A 36 0.01 -7.74 6.20
C GLN A 36 0.24 -7.16 7.60
N LEU A 37 -0.65 -7.44 8.55
CA LEU A 37 -0.45 -7.09 9.95
C LEU A 37 0.71 -7.91 10.57
N LEU A 38 1.03 -9.08 10.03
CA LEU A 38 2.27 -9.84 10.25
C LEU A 38 3.53 -9.01 10.00
N LEU A 39 3.57 -8.45 8.78
CA LEU A 39 4.80 -8.13 8.08
C LEU A 39 5.12 -6.63 8.03
N PHE A 40 4.14 -5.76 8.25
CA PHE A 40 4.31 -4.30 8.14
C PHE A 40 4.07 -3.60 9.47
N ASP A 41 4.71 -2.45 9.66
CA ASP A 41 4.52 -1.65 10.89
C ASP A 41 3.13 -1.02 10.91
N CYS A 42 2.67 -0.53 9.75
CA CYS A 42 1.38 0.12 9.57
C CYS A 42 0.79 -0.22 8.20
N ILE A 43 -0.53 -0.43 8.16
CA ILE A 43 -1.29 -0.59 6.92
C ILE A 43 -2.14 0.66 6.72
N VAL A 44 -1.97 1.33 5.58
CA VAL A 44 -2.83 2.42 5.13
C VAL A 44 -3.91 1.79 4.25
N ILE A 45 -5.14 1.79 4.74
CA ILE A 45 -6.28 1.19 4.07
C ILE A 45 -6.98 2.29 3.27
N SER A 46 -7.04 2.09 1.96
CA SER A 46 -7.79 2.97 1.05
C SER A 46 -9.28 2.95 1.36
N THR A 47 -9.94 4.09 1.25
CA THR A 47 -11.37 4.21 1.52
C THR A 47 -12.03 5.29 0.68
N ASP A 48 -13.36 5.22 0.58
CA ASP A 48 -14.21 6.18 -0.12
C ASP A 48 -14.78 7.24 0.85
N LYS A 49 -15.65 8.13 0.33
CA LYS A 49 -16.31 9.19 1.12
C LYS A 49 -17.22 8.67 2.25
N ASP A 50 -17.65 7.41 2.19
CA ASP A 50 -18.53 6.79 3.19
C ASP A 50 -17.73 5.96 4.21
N ASN A 51 -16.41 5.92 4.03
CA ASN A 51 -15.47 5.04 4.69
C ASN A 51 -15.91 3.58 4.73
N PHE A 52 -16.18 3.00 3.55
CA PHE A 52 -16.56 1.60 3.42
C PHE A 52 -15.57 0.65 4.08
N SER A 53 -14.26 0.92 3.98
CA SER A 53 -13.23 0.07 4.62
C SER A 53 -13.43 -0.06 6.12
N LEU A 54 -13.75 1.02 6.82
CA LEU A 54 -14.03 0.96 8.26
C LEU A 54 -15.33 0.20 8.55
N THR A 55 -16.39 0.42 7.77
CA THR A 55 -17.63 -0.34 7.91
C THR A 55 -17.39 -1.84 7.71
N PHE A 56 -16.66 -2.22 6.66
CA PHE A 56 -16.32 -3.60 6.36
C PHE A 56 -15.55 -4.25 7.53
N LEU A 57 -14.50 -3.59 8.02
CA LEU A 57 -13.70 -4.10 9.14
C LEU A 57 -14.53 -4.25 10.41
N ILE A 58 -15.35 -3.26 10.79
CA ILE A 58 -16.18 -3.34 12.01
C ILE A 58 -17.21 -4.46 11.88
N SER A 59 -17.82 -4.62 10.71
CA SER A 59 -18.85 -5.64 10.48
C SER A 59 -18.34 -7.08 10.59
N ARG A 60 -17.04 -7.29 10.38
CA ARG A 60 -16.42 -8.62 10.34
C ARG A 60 -15.53 -8.92 11.54
N LEU A 61 -14.82 -7.92 12.05
CA LEU A 61 -13.89 -8.07 13.17
C LEU A 61 -14.48 -7.59 14.50
N GLY A 62 -15.56 -6.82 14.47
CA GLY A 62 -16.10 -6.17 15.64
C GLY A 62 -15.44 -4.82 15.97
N LEU A 63 -16.20 -3.97 16.65
CA LEU A 63 -15.81 -2.59 16.93
C LEU A 63 -14.56 -2.47 17.81
N GLU A 64 -14.45 -3.30 18.84
CA GLU A 64 -13.35 -3.24 19.82
C GLU A 64 -12.01 -3.64 19.21
N THR A 65 -11.99 -4.68 18.37
CA THR A 65 -10.81 -5.10 17.60
C THR A 65 -10.35 -3.99 16.68
N VAL A 66 -11.25 -3.39 15.92
CA VAL A 66 -10.93 -2.28 15.01
C VAL A 66 -10.42 -1.06 15.77
N GLU A 67 -11.06 -0.66 16.87
CA GLU A 67 -10.56 0.44 17.71
C GLU A 67 -9.13 0.14 18.21
N ARG A 68 -8.85 -1.10 18.62
CA ARG A 68 -7.53 -1.50 19.11
C ARG A 68 -6.49 -1.49 17.99
N LEU A 69 -6.82 -1.90 16.77
CA LEU A 69 -5.94 -1.79 15.59
C LEU A 69 -5.56 -0.33 15.32
N ILE A 70 -6.55 0.57 15.33
CA ILE A 70 -6.34 2.00 15.09
C ILE A 70 -5.51 2.63 16.20
N ARG A 71 -5.88 2.38 17.48
CA ARG A 71 -5.17 2.92 18.65
C ARG A 71 -3.72 2.45 18.72
N SER A 72 -3.43 1.24 18.28
CA SER A 72 -2.08 0.68 18.25
C SER A 72 -1.25 1.21 17.06
N GLY A 73 -1.85 2.02 16.18
CA GLY A 73 -1.21 2.55 14.97
C GLY A 73 -0.96 1.48 13.91
N TYR A 74 -1.64 0.33 13.99
CA TYR A 74 -1.45 -0.78 13.05
C TYR A 74 -2.17 -0.52 11.73
N ILE A 75 -3.27 0.21 11.80
CA ILE A 75 -4.01 0.65 10.61
C ILE A 75 -4.24 2.16 10.63
N LYS A 76 -4.25 2.73 9.44
CA LYS A 76 -4.62 4.10 9.12
C LYS A 76 -5.53 4.09 7.90
N PHE A 77 -6.26 5.17 7.67
CA PHE A 77 -7.14 5.29 6.51
C PHE A 77 -6.63 6.33 5.54
N SER A 78 -6.88 6.12 4.26
CA SER A 78 -6.58 7.06 3.18
C SER A 78 -7.83 7.25 2.35
N ILE A 79 -8.45 8.44 2.42
CA ILE A 79 -9.60 8.75 1.55
C ILE A 79 -9.04 8.98 0.15
N LYS A 80 -9.55 8.25 -0.85
CA LYS A 80 -9.23 8.54 -2.26
C LYS A 80 -9.87 9.89 -2.61
N SER A 81 -9.08 10.95 -2.73
CA SER A 81 -9.59 12.26 -3.14
C SER A 81 -9.67 12.41 -4.64
N ALA A 82 -8.77 11.77 -5.37
CA ALA A 82 -8.82 11.67 -6.83
C ALA A 82 -9.73 10.50 -7.26
N ILE A 83 -10.59 10.77 -8.23
CA ILE A 83 -11.47 9.79 -8.86
C ILE A 83 -11.31 9.84 -10.36
N ILE A 84 -11.45 8.70 -11.03
CA ILE A 84 -11.58 8.62 -12.49
C ILE A 84 -12.85 7.82 -12.75
N VAL A 85 -13.72 8.35 -13.62
CA VAL A 85 -15.02 7.76 -13.94
C VAL A 85 -15.21 7.67 -15.44
N THR A 86 -16.06 6.74 -15.87
CA THR A 86 -16.52 6.62 -17.25
C THR A 86 -18.05 6.63 -17.29
N GLY A 87 -18.64 7.11 -18.38
CA GLY A 87 -20.07 7.02 -18.62
C GLY A 87 -20.42 5.66 -19.22
N THR A 88 -21.40 4.96 -18.65
CA THR A 88 -21.87 3.66 -19.12
C THR A 88 -23.18 3.73 -19.89
N GLY A 89 -23.69 4.93 -20.18
CA GLY A 89 -24.99 5.13 -20.84
C GLY A 89 -26.15 5.30 -19.86
N HIS A 90 -27.39 5.29 -20.39
CA HIS A 90 -28.61 5.43 -19.60
C HIS A 90 -29.38 4.10 -19.51
N GLN A 91 -29.79 3.71 -18.31
CA GLN A 91 -30.68 2.57 -18.16
C GLN A 91 -32.08 2.94 -18.68
N LYS A 92 -32.59 2.18 -19.64
CA LYS A 92 -33.94 2.27 -20.18
C LYS A 92 -34.95 1.61 -19.24
N GLU A 93 -36.24 1.89 -19.45
CA GLU A 93 -37.33 1.32 -18.65
C GLU A 93 -37.38 -0.22 -18.69
N ASP A 94 -36.91 -0.83 -19.78
CA ASP A 94 -36.81 -2.28 -19.95
C ASP A 94 -35.57 -2.91 -19.26
N GLY A 95 -34.76 -2.08 -18.58
CA GLY A 95 -33.54 -2.49 -17.90
C GLY A 95 -32.30 -2.60 -18.80
N SER A 96 -32.43 -2.43 -20.12
CA SER A 96 -31.31 -2.36 -21.05
C SER A 96 -30.56 -1.02 -20.93
N ILE A 97 -29.34 -0.96 -21.45
CA ILE A 97 -28.50 0.25 -21.41
C ILE A 97 -28.50 0.89 -22.80
N ASP A 98 -28.84 2.18 -22.86
CA ASP A 98 -28.63 3.01 -24.03
C ASP A 98 -27.17 3.49 -24.07
N GLU A 99 -26.36 2.83 -24.88
CA GLU A 99 -24.95 3.21 -25.07
C GLU A 99 -24.80 4.36 -26.07
N SER A 100 -25.82 4.71 -26.86
CA SER A 100 -25.69 5.75 -27.89
C SER A 100 -25.31 7.13 -27.32
N VAL A 101 -25.65 7.37 -26.05
CA VAL A 101 -25.37 8.62 -25.34
C VAL A 101 -23.92 8.76 -24.88
N ILE A 102 -23.11 7.71 -24.96
CA ILE A 102 -21.70 7.77 -24.54
C ILE A 102 -20.79 8.32 -25.64
N TYR A 103 -21.16 8.17 -26.92
CA TYR A 103 -20.38 8.64 -28.05
C TYR A 103 -20.29 10.18 -28.07
N SER A 104 -19.17 10.71 -28.56
CA SER A 104 -18.86 12.15 -28.54
C SER A 104 -18.73 12.76 -27.13
N GLN A 105 -18.69 11.93 -26.09
CA GLN A 105 -18.33 12.32 -24.71
C GLN A 105 -16.91 11.84 -24.39
N PRO A 106 -16.17 12.52 -23.50
CA PRO A 106 -14.90 12.02 -23.00
C PRO A 106 -15.02 10.57 -22.50
N PRO A 107 -14.09 9.66 -22.89
CA PRO A 107 -14.19 8.25 -22.53
C PRO A 107 -13.92 7.99 -21.06
N ILE A 108 -13.14 8.84 -20.42
CA ILE A 108 -12.91 8.89 -18.97
C ILE A 108 -12.80 10.36 -18.54
N VAL A 109 -13.17 10.64 -17.29
CA VAL A 109 -13.09 11.97 -16.69
C VAL A 109 -12.44 11.85 -15.31
N GLY A 110 -11.36 12.60 -15.11
CA GLY A 110 -10.71 12.78 -13.82
C GLY A 110 -11.45 13.83 -12.99
N GLY A 111 -11.62 13.55 -11.71
CA GLY A 111 -12.31 14.42 -10.78
C GLY A 111 -11.70 14.38 -9.39
N VAL A 112 -12.24 15.24 -8.53
CA VAL A 112 -11.81 15.38 -7.15
C VAL A 112 -13.03 15.41 -6.24
N LEU A 113 -12.95 14.71 -5.12
CA LEU A 113 -13.89 14.88 -4.03
C LEU A 113 -13.79 16.27 -3.41
N GLY A 114 -14.93 16.85 -3.04
CA GLY A 114 -14.98 18.13 -2.33
C GLY A 114 -14.51 18.00 -0.88
N ASP A 115 -14.25 19.16 -0.25
CA ASP A 115 -13.79 19.22 1.15
C ASP A 115 -14.73 18.52 2.13
N ALA A 116 -16.04 18.55 1.86
CA ALA A 116 -17.04 17.90 2.70
C ALA A 116 -17.01 16.36 2.60
N GLU A 117 -16.58 15.83 1.45
CA GLU A 117 -16.37 14.40 1.22
C GLU A 117 -15.03 13.92 1.79
N LEU A 118 -14.04 14.80 1.91
CA LEU A 118 -12.71 14.50 2.44
C LEU A 118 -12.56 14.71 3.95
N ASP A 119 -13.58 15.28 4.60
CA ASP A 119 -13.61 15.51 6.04
C ASP A 119 -13.53 14.17 6.83
N PRO A 120 -12.42 13.91 7.56
CA PRO A 120 -12.22 12.66 8.28
C PRO A 120 -13.28 12.39 9.35
N GLU A 121 -13.80 13.43 10.02
CA GLU A 121 -14.82 13.26 11.05
C GLU A 121 -16.16 12.86 10.45
N LYS A 122 -16.54 13.47 9.32
CA LYS A 122 -17.75 13.08 8.59
C LYS A 122 -17.66 11.66 8.04
N ASN A 123 -16.50 11.27 7.51
CA ASN A 123 -16.28 9.92 7.00
C ASN A 123 -16.39 8.88 8.13
N ALA A 124 -15.72 9.11 9.26
CA ALA A 124 -15.84 8.25 10.43
C ALA A 124 -17.28 8.19 10.97
N PHE A 125 -17.99 9.32 10.98
CA PHE A 125 -19.40 9.38 11.37
C PHE A 125 -20.29 8.53 10.45
N ARG A 126 -20.15 8.67 9.12
CA ARG A 126 -20.93 7.90 8.13
C ARG A 126 -20.75 6.40 8.33
N ALA A 127 -19.51 5.93 8.50
CA ALA A 127 -19.24 4.52 8.76
C ALA A 127 -19.82 4.03 10.10
N LEU A 128 -19.63 4.79 11.19
CA LEU A 128 -20.09 4.40 12.53
C LEU A 128 -21.61 4.49 12.69
N SER A 129 -22.29 5.33 11.92
CA SER A 129 -23.74 5.50 11.97
C SER A 129 -24.53 4.24 11.56
N ARG A 130 -23.87 3.30 10.90
CA ARG A 130 -24.42 2.00 10.48
C ARG A 130 -24.50 0.98 11.60
N PHE A 131 -23.91 1.28 12.76
CA PHE A 131 -23.84 0.39 13.91
C PHE A 131 -24.60 0.98 15.10
N GLU A 132 -25.15 0.11 15.94
CA GLU A 132 -25.84 0.49 17.16
C GLU A 132 -24.84 0.94 18.25
N ILE A 133 -24.34 2.17 18.10
CA ILE A 133 -23.38 2.79 19.03
C ILE A 133 -24.02 4.03 19.64
N ASP A 134 -23.98 4.14 20.96
CA ASP A 134 -24.49 5.32 21.66
C ASP A 134 -23.77 6.61 21.21
N LYS A 135 -24.48 7.73 21.24
CA LYS A 135 -23.97 9.02 20.74
C LYS A 135 -22.65 9.43 21.39
N LYS A 136 -22.47 9.18 22.70
CA LYS A 136 -21.29 9.60 23.45
C LYS A 136 -20.07 8.75 23.05
N ARG A 137 -20.23 7.42 22.96
CA ARG A 137 -19.18 6.51 22.48
C ARG A 137 -18.83 6.78 21.03
N ARG A 138 -19.83 6.99 20.16
CA ARG A 138 -19.62 7.31 18.75
C ARG A 138 -18.80 8.58 18.57
N ASN A 139 -19.13 9.67 19.28
CA ASN A 139 -18.36 10.92 19.18
C ASN A 139 -16.90 10.75 19.65
N LYS A 140 -16.66 9.97 20.71
CA LYS A 140 -15.29 9.65 21.15
C LYS A 140 -14.53 8.81 20.13
N LEU A 141 -15.21 7.89 19.44
CA LEU A 141 -14.60 7.09 18.38
C LEU A 141 -14.27 7.95 17.16
N ILE A 142 -15.16 8.87 16.77
CA ILE A 142 -14.91 9.81 15.66
C ILE A 142 -13.63 10.59 15.90
N ASP A 143 -13.45 11.23 17.07
CA ASP A 143 -12.23 11.98 17.40
C ASP A 143 -10.96 11.11 17.31
N LYS A 144 -11.03 9.85 17.74
CA LYS A 144 -9.89 8.91 17.67
C LYS A 144 -9.60 8.47 16.23
N ILE A 145 -10.64 8.11 15.49
CA ILE A 145 -10.53 7.56 14.14
C ILE A 145 -10.12 8.65 13.16
N ALA A 146 -10.65 9.88 13.28
CA ALA A 146 -10.30 11.02 12.44
C ALA A 146 -8.78 11.28 12.42
N LYS A 147 -8.11 11.13 13.58
CA LYS A 147 -6.64 11.25 13.71
C LYS A 147 -5.84 10.17 12.99
N SER A 148 -6.47 9.07 12.59
CA SER A 148 -5.84 7.98 11.86
C SER A 148 -5.91 8.12 10.33
N TYR A 149 -6.58 9.16 9.83
CA TYR A 149 -6.61 9.45 8.40
C TYR A 149 -5.32 10.13 7.93
N LEU A 150 -4.88 9.74 6.74
CA LEU A 150 -3.79 10.35 6.01
C LEU A 150 -4.33 11.05 4.77
N SER A 151 -3.78 12.23 4.47
CA SER A 151 -3.85 12.80 3.14
C SER A 151 -2.73 12.17 2.32
N THR A 152 -3.10 11.43 1.27
CA THR A 152 -2.16 10.65 0.45
C THR A 152 -2.13 11.10 -1.00
N ASP A 153 -3.11 11.89 -1.44
CA ASP A 153 -3.15 12.43 -2.78
C ASP A 153 -3.31 13.95 -2.75
N ASN A 154 -2.74 14.60 -3.78
CA ASN A 154 -3.15 15.94 -4.12
C ASN A 154 -4.32 15.80 -5.08
N MET A 155 -5.42 16.47 -4.76
CA MET A 155 -6.64 16.56 -5.55
C MET A 155 -6.43 16.54 -7.08
N LYS A 156 -5.39 17.23 -7.58
CA LYS A 156 -5.09 17.33 -9.02
C LYS A 156 -4.67 16.03 -9.72
N ILE A 157 -4.16 15.03 -9.00
CA ILE A 157 -3.55 13.83 -9.62
C ILE A 157 -4.54 13.01 -10.47
N GLY A 158 -5.84 13.04 -10.16
CA GLY A 158 -6.86 12.35 -10.96
C GLY A 158 -7.04 12.95 -12.35
N VAL A 159 -7.00 14.29 -12.44
CA VAL A 159 -7.08 15.02 -13.72
C VAL A 159 -5.80 14.78 -14.51
N ASP A 160 -4.64 14.97 -13.88
CA ASP A 160 -3.33 14.79 -14.54
C ASP A 160 -3.16 13.36 -15.07
N THR A 161 -3.64 12.35 -14.33
CA THR A 161 -3.60 10.94 -14.77
C THR A 161 -4.52 10.69 -15.97
N THR A 162 -5.71 11.30 -15.97
CA THR A 162 -6.66 11.17 -17.08
C THR A 162 -6.07 11.76 -18.38
N ASP A 163 -5.51 12.97 -18.29
CA ASP A 163 -4.87 13.62 -19.43
C ASP A 163 -3.68 12.80 -19.96
N PHE A 164 -2.86 12.25 -19.06
CA PHE A 164 -1.75 11.38 -19.42
C PHE A 164 -2.19 10.13 -20.20
N ILE A 165 -3.25 9.46 -19.73
CA ILE A 165 -3.79 8.25 -20.37
C ILE A 165 -4.39 8.57 -21.74
N LEU A 166 -5.18 9.64 -21.86
CA LEU A 166 -5.78 10.03 -23.14
C LEU A 166 -4.72 10.41 -24.17
N ASN A 167 -3.70 11.15 -23.77
CA ASN A 167 -2.55 11.46 -24.63
C ASN A 167 -1.80 10.18 -25.04
N SER A 168 -1.61 9.23 -24.12
CA SER A 168 -0.94 7.96 -24.41
C SER A 168 -1.73 7.09 -25.38
N TYR A 169 -3.06 7.08 -25.27
CA TYR A 169 -3.94 6.43 -26.23
C TYR A 169 -3.81 7.06 -27.62
N GLN A 170 -3.92 8.39 -27.72
CA GLN A 170 -3.81 9.12 -29.00
C GLN A 170 -2.43 8.97 -29.67
N GLN A 171 -1.37 8.75 -28.88
CA GLN A 171 -0.01 8.47 -29.37
C GLN A 171 0.22 6.98 -29.69
N ASN A 172 -0.82 6.14 -29.61
CA ASN A 172 -0.76 4.69 -29.81
C ASN A 172 0.20 3.95 -28.86
N HIS A 173 0.54 4.53 -27.71
CA HIS A 173 1.43 3.90 -26.72
C HIS A 173 0.75 2.73 -25.98
N LEU A 174 -0.59 2.65 -26.01
CA LEU A 174 -1.37 1.63 -25.30
C LEU A 174 -1.72 0.41 -26.17
N GLU A 175 -1.17 0.28 -27.38
CA GLU A 175 -1.45 -0.82 -28.31
C GLU A 175 -1.19 -2.20 -27.69
N HIS A 176 -0.06 -2.36 -27.00
CA HIS A 176 0.32 -3.61 -26.33
C HIS A 176 -0.62 -4.01 -25.18
N LEU A 177 -1.40 -3.05 -24.65
CA LEU A 177 -2.42 -3.26 -23.63
C LEU A 177 -3.80 -3.53 -24.23
N GLY A 178 -3.87 -3.75 -25.55
CA GLY A 178 -5.12 -4.00 -26.27
C GLY A 178 -5.97 -2.74 -26.45
N LEU A 179 -5.35 -1.56 -26.44
CA LEU A 179 -5.95 -0.25 -26.69
C LEU A 179 -5.20 0.49 -27.82
N PRO A 180 -5.16 -0.04 -29.06
CA PRO A 180 -4.58 0.66 -30.20
C PRO A 180 -5.40 1.89 -30.59
N PHE A 181 -4.73 2.91 -31.12
CA PHE A 181 -5.37 4.10 -31.66
C PHE A 181 -6.01 3.81 -33.03
N LEU A 182 -7.21 3.26 -33.01
CA LEU A 182 -7.99 2.94 -34.21
C LEU A 182 -9.12 3.95 -34.47
N LYS A 183 -9.53 4.72 -33.46
CA LYS A 183 -10.60 5.71 -33.51
C LYS A 183 -10.37 6.82 -32.48
N ASP A 184 -11.11 7.92 -32.63
CA ASP A 184 -11.05 9.04 -31.68
C ASP A 184 -11.41 8.56 -30.26
N PRO A 185 -10.77 9.09 -29.18
CA PRO A 185 -11.11 8.69 -27.82
C PRO A 185 -12.61 8.82 -27.50
N GLN A 186 -13.30 9.79 -28.09
CA GLN A 186 -14.74 10.01 -27.84
C GLN A 186 -15.62 8.95 -28.51
N ASP A 187 -15.08 8.17 -29.45
CA ASP A 187 -15.76 7.11 -30.18
C ASP A 187 -15.46 5.71 -29.61
N LEU A 188 -14.73 5.64 -28.50
CA LEU A 188 -14.49 4.38 -27.77
C LEU A 188 -15.81 3.78 -27.29
N ASP A 189 -15.96 2.47 -27.48
CA ASP A 189 -17.10 1.71 -26.99
C ASP A 189 -16.96 1.42 -25.48
N ILE A 190 -17.97 0.77 -24.90
CA ILE A 190 -18.04 0.55 -23.45
C ILE A 190 -16.91 -0.35 -22.92
N GLU A 191 -16.49 -1.35 -23.71
CA GLU A 191 -15.44 -2.28 -23.31
C GLU A 191 -14.06 -1.61 -23.36
N GLU A 192 -13.81 -0.80 -24.39
CA GLU A 192 -12.59 0.00 -24.51
C GLU A 192 -12.52 1.08 -23.42
N ARG A 193 -13.63 1.79 -23.17
CA ARG A 193 -13.74 2.78 -22.07
C ARG A 193 -13.46 2.15 -20.72
N ARG A 194 -13.95 0.94 -20.49
CA ARG A 194 -13.69 0.18 -19.26
C ARG A 194 -12.22 -0.19 -19.12
N LYS A 195 -11.58 -0.72 -20.17
CA LYS A 195 -10.14 -0.99 -20.16
C LYS A 195 -9.33 0.27 -19.87
N LEU A 196 -9.69 1.39 -20.50
CA LEU A 196 -9.05 2.68 -20.29
C LEU A 196 -9.22 3.18 -18.84
N LEU A 197 -10.41 2.99 -18.27
CA LEU A 197 -10.72 3.31 -16.88
C LEU A 197 -9.91 2.44 -15.90
N ASP A 198 -9.85 1.14 -16.13
CA ASP A 198 -9.10 0.19 -15.30
C ASP A 198 -7.60 0.53 -15.31
N LEU A 199 -7.07 0.87 -16.49
CA LEU A 199 -5.70 1.35 -16.65
C LEU A 199 -5.46 2.67 -15.90
N ALA A 200 -6.35 3.65 -16.09
CA ALA A 200 -6.21 4.96 -15.46
C ALA A 200 -6.27 4.88 -13.93
N ASN A 201 -7.18 4.07 -13.37
CA ASN A 201 -7.24 3.84 -11.93
C ASN A 201 -5.98 3.14 -11.40
N SER A 202 -5.43 2.20 -12.17
CA SER A 202 -4.21 1.50 -11.77
C SER A 202 -2.98 2.43 -11.77
N ILE A 203 -2.84 3.31 -12.77
CA ILE A 203 -1.79 4.34 -12.80
C ILE A 203 -1.98 5.36 -11.68
N LEU A 204 -3.21 5.81 -11.45
CA LEU A 204 -3.54 6.72 -10.35
C LEU A 204 -3.10 6.14 -9.01
N GLU A 205 -3.45 4.87 -8.75
CA GLU A 205 -3.08 4.20 -7.52
C GLU A 205 -1.56 3.99 -7.40
N ALA A 206 -0.90 3.57 -8.48
CA ALA A 206 0.55 3.46 -8.53
C ALA A 206 1.23 4.80 -8.22
N GLY A 207 0.71 5.90 -8.77
CA GLY A 207 1.15 7.26 -8.48
C GLY A 207 1.01 7.63 -7.00
N ILE A 208 -0.13 7.32 -6.37
CA ILE A 208 -0.35 7.55 -4.94
C ILE A 208 0.63 6.73 -4.10
N ILE A 209 0.79 5.44 -4.39
CA ILE A 209 1.71 4.55 -3.67
C ILE A 209 3.14 5.08 -3.76
N SER A 210 3.61 5.40 -4.97
CA SER A 210 4.97 5.86 -5.23
C SER A 210 5.26 7.20 -4.56
N LYS A 211 4.37 8.19 -4.73
CA LYS A 211 4.52 9.54 -4.17
C LYS A 211 4.64 9.53 -2.64
N ASN A 212 3.99 8.59 -1.96
CA ASN A 212 4.03 8.48 -0.50
C ASN A 212 5.08 7.47 0.01
N GLY A 213 5.84 6.84 -0.89
CA GLY A 213 6.81 5.80 -0.50
C GLY A 213 6.15 4.57 0.14
N PHE A 214 4.88 4.30 -0.19
CA PHE A 214 4.19 3.12 0.31
C PHE A 214 4.64 1.87 -0.45
N LYS A 215 4.48 0.71 0.19
CA LYS A 215 4.60 -0.60 -0.47
C LYS A 215 3.21 -1.10 -0.84
N SER A 216 3.10 -1.96 -1.85
CA SER A 216 1.81 -2.57 -2.22
C SER A 216 1.98 -4.04 -2.64
N TYR A 217 0.93 -4.82 -2.36
CA TYR A 217 0.80 -6.22 -2.78
C TYR A 217 0.34 -6.35 -4.23
N ASN A 218 -0.23 -5.28 -4.79
CA ASN A 218 -0.67 -5.30 -6.18
C ASN A 218 0.56 -5.35 -7.08
N ASN A 219 0.52 -6.25 -8.07
CA ASN A 219 1.52 -6.30 -9.12
C ASN A 219 1.08 -5.35 -10.23
N TYR A 220 1.84 -4.28 -10.41
CA TYR A 220 1.61 -3.27 -11.44
C TYR A 220 2.58 -3.51 -12.63
N GLY A 221 3.09 -4.72 -12.81
CA GLY A 221 4.09 -5.07 -13.84
C GLY A 221 3.64 -4.85 -15.30
N GLU A 222 2.38 -4.46 -15.53
CA GLU A 222 1.87 -4.12 -16.86
C GLU A 222 2.21 -2.68 -17.30
N PHE A 223 2.73 -1.82 -16.40
CA PHE A 223 3.10 -0.43 -16.75
C PHE A 223 4.55 -0.34 -17.26
N GLU A 224 4.84 -0.91 -18.42
CA GLU A 224 6.14 -0.70 -19.10
C GLU A 224 6.40 0.82 -19.32
N ILE A 225 5.34 1.60 -19.47
CA ILE A 225 5.35 3.07 -19.62
C ILE A 225 5.89 3.80 -18.37
N ALA A 226 5.85 3.17 -17.19
CA ALA A 226 6.17 3.83 -15.91
C ALA A 226 7.15 3.05 -15.00
N GLU A 227 7.73 1.96 -15.50
CA GLU A 227 8.48 0.95 -14.75
C GLU A 227 9.63 1.54 -13.89
N LYS A 228 10.37 2.52 -14.42
CA LYS A 228 11.46 3.20 -13.69
C LYS A 228 11.00 4.15 -12.58
N SER A 229 9.76 4.61 -12.62
CA SER A 229 9.23 5.56 -11.61
C SER A 229 8.56 4.86 -10.42
N PHE A 230 8.48 3.52 -10.46
CA PHE A 230 7.66 2.71 -9.58
C PHE A 230 8.44 1.60 -8.87
N GLU A 231 9.73 1.80 -8.60
CA GLU A 231 10.59 0.81 -7.91
C GLU A 231 10.02 0.30 -6.57
N ASN A 232 9.18 1.10 -5.88
CA ASN A 232 8.54 0.69 -4.62
C ASN A 232 7.32 -0.22 -4.78
N ILE A 233 6.86 -0.39 -6.01
CA ILE A 233 5.64 -1.10 -6.35
C ILE A 233 5.96 -2.59 -6.59
N GLY A 234 5.20 -3.49 -5.98
CA GLY A 234 5.49 -4.94 -6.01
C GLY A 234 6.50 -5.42 -4.94
N LYS A 235 7.20 -4.52 -4.25
CA LYS A 235 8.12 -4.88 -3.15
C LYS A 235 7.45 -5.68 -2.03
N ALA A 236 6.20 -5.38 -1.71
CA ALA A 236 5.49 -6.11 -0.66
C ALA A 236 5.01 -7.50 -1.11
N TYR A 237 4.79 -7.69 -2.42
CA TYR A 237 4.61 -9.03 -2.99
C TYR A 237 5.88 -9.87 -2.83
N ASN A 238 7.06 -9.28 -3.13
CA ASN A 238 8.36 -9.94 -2.92
C ASN A 238 8.55 -10.33 -1.44
N ILE A 239 8.24 -9.41 -0.50
CA ILE A 239 8.29 -9.70 0.94
C ILE A 239 7.39 -10.90 1.30
N SER A 240 6.14 -10.93 0.85
CA SER A 240 5.22 -12.05 1.11
C SER A 240 5.72 -13.38 0.54
N SER A 241 6.21 -13.37 -0.70
CA SER A 241 6.82 -14.55 -1.35
C SER A 241 8.03 -15.05 -0.56
N ASN A 242 8.93 -14.14 -0.19
CA ASN A 242 10.15 -14.45 0.55
C ASN A 242 9.85 -15.02 1.95
N VAL A 243 8.85 -14.48 2.68
CA VAL A 243 8.40 -15.04 3.96
C VAL A 243 7.83 -16.44 3.79
N SER A 244 6.99 -16.62 2.76
CA SER A 244 6.37 -17.92 2.47
C SER A 244 7.44 -19.00 2.23
N GLU A 245 8.51 -18.66 1.50
CA GLU A 245 9.61 -19.58 1.26
C GLU A 245 10.40 -19.93 2.53
N ILE A 246 10.69 -18.94 3.39
CA ILE A 246 11.31 -19.18 4.70
C ILE A 246 10.44 -20.14 5.54
N LEU A 247 9.12 -19.93 5.58
CA LEU A 247 8.20 -20.76 6.36
C LEU A 247 8.16 -22.20 5.82
N LYS A 248 8.17 -22.40 4.50
CA LYS A 248 8.26 -23.74 3.89
C LYS A 248 9.52 -24.48 4.30
N ILE A 249 10.69 -23.83 4.27
CA ILE A 249 11.97 -24.42 4.69
C ILE A 249 11.93 -24.83 6.17
N GLU A 250 11.21 -24.05 6.98
CA GLU A 250 10.97 -24.32 8.39
C GLU A 250 9.85 -25.34 8.65
N ASN A 251 9.25 -25.93 7.60
CA ASN A 251 8.10 -26.85 7.67
C ASN A 251 6.89 -26.24 8.40
N THR A 252 6.63 -24.96 8.16
CA THR A 252 5.46 -24.23 8.67
C THR A 252 4.57 -23.82 7.49
N PRO A 253 3.23 -23.89 7.60
CA PRO A 253 2.35 -23.29 6.60
C PRO A 253 2.60 -21.77 6.47
N ASP A 254 2.28 -21.19 5.30
CA ASP A 254 2.37 -19.74 5.14
C ASP A 254 1.34 -18.99 6.01
N LEU A 255 1.57 -17.69 6.21
CA LEU A 255 0.75 -16.87 7.11
C LEU A 255 -0.72 -16.79 6.71
N ARG A 256 -1.03 -16.87 5.40
CA ARG A 256 -2.43 -16.87 4.93
C ARG A 256 -3.08 -18.22 5.20
N GLN A 257 -2.37 -19.32 4.95
CA GLN A 257 -2.85 -20.67 5.24
C GLN A 257 -3.07 -20.90 6.74
N ILE A 258 -2.19 -20.36 7.59
CA ILE A 258 -2.36 -20.38 9.05
C ILE A 258 -3.71 -19.75 9.45
N PHE A 259 -4.07 -18.61 8.85
CA PHE A 259 -5.36 -17.97 9.07
C PHE A 259 -6.54 -18.79 8.50
N LEU A 260 -6.43 -19.23 7.24
CA LEU A 260 -7.51 -19.97 6.55
C LEU A 260 -7.82 -21.32 7.18
N ASN A 261 -6.83 -21.97 7.80
CA ASN A 261 -7.02 -23.23 8.52
C ASN A 261 -7.67 -23.03 9.91
N ASN A 262 -8.19 -21.83 10.19
CA ASN A 262 -8.86 -21.41 11.43
C ASN A 262 -8.02 -21.61 12.71
N GLN A 263 -6.69 -21.71 12.58
CA GLN A 263 -5.82 -21.80 13.75
C GLN A 263 -5.66 -20.45 14.45
N PHE A 264 -5.96 -19.34 13.76
CA PHE A 264 -5.86 -17.97 14.28
C PHE A 264 -7.04 -17.12 13.88
N GLU A 265 -7.51 -16.30 14.82
CA GLU A 265 -8.41 -15.19 14.58
C GLU A 265 -7.63 -13.88 14.42
N VAL A 266 -8.26 -12.84 13.87
CA VAL A 266 -7.59 -11.53 13.72
C VAL A 266 -7.18 -10.93 15.07
N ASP A 267 -7.86 -11.26 16.16
CA ASP A 267 -7.49 -10.79 17.50
C ASP A 267 -6.14 -11.36 17.99
N ASP A 268 -5.73 -12.54 17.50
CA ASP A 268 -4.43 -13.11 17.84
C ASP A 268 -3.27 -12.27 17.30
N ILE A 269 -3.55 -11.36 16.36
CA ILE A 269 -2.56 -10.40 15.85
C ILE A 269 -1.91 -9.61 16.98
N PHE A 270 -2.66 -9.30 18.02
CA PHE A 270 -2.13 -8.53 19.13
C PHE A 270 -1.18 -9.34 19.99
N LYS A 271 -1.30 -10.67 20.04
CA LYS A 271 -0.33 -11.54 20.69
C LYS A 271 0.91 -11.68 19.81
N LEU A 272 0.70 -12.06 18.55
CA LEU A 272 1.78 -12.37 17.61
C LEU A 272 2.66 -11.16 17.27
N ARG A 273 2.09 -9.97 17.05
CA ARG A 273 2.86 -8.75 16.76
C ARG A 273 3.73 -8.28 17.92
N HIS A 274 3.42 -8.69 19.16
CA HIS A 274 4.14 -8.34 20.37
C HIS A 274 5.11 -9.41 20.85
N LEU A 275 5.29 -10.52 20.12
CA LEU A 275 6.38 -11.45 20.37
C LEU A 275 7.71 -10.68 20.37
N LYS A 276 8.60 -10.97 21.32
CA LYS A 276 9.85 -10.21 21.57
C LYS A 276 10.73 -10.00 20.32
N THR A 277 10.61 -10.87 19.33
CA THR A 277 11.38 -10.87 18.07
C THR A 277 10.56 -10.46 16.85
N ALA A 278 9.24 -10.24 16.96
CA ALA A 278 8.38 -9.89 15.83
C ALA A 278 8.79 -8.56 15.17
N LYS A 279 9.10 -7.54 15.98
CA LYS A 279 9.57 -6.24 15.46
C LYS A 279 10.90 -6.37 14.71
N TYR A 280 11.80 -7.23 15.19
CA TYR A 280 13.08 -7.51 14.53
C TYR A 280 12.84 -8.23 13.19
N PHE A 281 12.04 -9.29 13.19
CA PHE A 281 11.72 -10.05 11.98
C PHE A 281 11.10 -9.15 10.90
N ARG A 282 10.09 -8.34 11.26
CA ARG A 282 9.49 -7.36 10.33
C ARG A 282 10.53 -6.42 9.75
N LYS A 283 11.38 -5.82 10.59
CA LYS A 283 12.43 -4.91 10.13
C LYS A 283 13.37 -5.64 9.16
N TRP A 284 13.90 -6.79 9.58
CA TRP A 284 14.85 -7.59 8.80
C TRP A 284 14.29 -8.02 7.44
N ILE A 285 13.07 -8.57 7.38
CA ILE A 285 12.52 -9.05 6.11
C ILE A 285 12.17 -7.91 5.16
N ASN A 286 11.78 -6.75 5.68
CA ASN A 286 11.56 -5.57 4.85
C ASN A 286 12.89 -4.99 4.34
N GLU A 287 14.00 -5.12 5.06
CA GLU A 287 15.31 -4.64 4.60
C GLU A 287 15.96 -5.59 3.59
N VAL A 288 15.82 -6.91 3.80
CA VAL A 288 16.47 -7.93 2.94
C VAL A 288 15.57 -8.36 1.78
N GLY A 289 14.24 -8.37 1.95
CA GLY A 289 13.30 -8.98 1.01
C GLY A 289 12.68 -8.06 -0.03
N GLU A 290 12.95 -6.75 -0.02
CA GLU A 290 12.36 -5.81 -0.98
C GLU A 290 12.89 -5.98 -2.41
N ASN A 291 14.22 -6.12 -2.54
CA ASN A 291 14.93 -6.11 -3.83
C ASN A 291 15.65 -7.45 -4.11
N ALA A 292 15.47 -8.44 -3.23
CA ALA A 292 16.12 -9.74 -3.34
C ALA A 292 15.09 -10.81 -3.72
N ASN A 293 15.50 -11.76 -4.56
CA ASN A 293 14.71 -12.94 -4.87
C ASN A 293 14.72 -13.95 -3.71
N SER A 294 13.82 -14.93 -3.75
CA SER A 294 13.62 -15.88 -2.65
C SER A 294 14.85 -16.74 -2.33
N ASN A 295 15.75 -16.96 -3.29
CA ASN A 295 17.01 -17.68 -3.07
C ASN A 295 17.97 -16.82 -2.24
N GLU A 296 18.14 -15.55 -2.59
CA GLU A 296 19.02 -14.61 -1.88
C GLU A 296 18.54 -14.37 -0.44
N VAL A 297 17.23 -14.23 -0.23
CA VAL A 297 16.67 -14.09 1.12
C VAL A 297 16.84 -15.37 1.94
N THR A 298 16.69 -16.54 1.31
CA THR A 298 16.92 -17.83 1.96
C THR A 298 18.38 -18.00 2.38
N GLU A 299 19.33 -17.62 1.52
CA GLU A 299 20.75 -17.61 1.87
C GLU A 299 21.04 -16.67 3.05
N ALA A 300 20.47 -15.46 3.03
CA ALA A 300 20.60 -14.51 4.13
C ALA A 300 20.00 -15.04 5.44
N TYR A 301 18.85 -15.70 5.37
CA TYR A 301 18.21 -16.38 6.51
C TYR A 301 19.10 -17.48 7.09
N LEU A 302 19.64 -18.37 6.25
CA LEU A 302 20.52 -19.45 6.67
C LEU A 302 21.86 -18.93 7.24
N ALA A 303 22.38 -17.82 6.72
CA ALA A 303 23.58 -17.17 7.23
C ALA A 303 23.36 -16.58 8.64
N GLU A 304 22.23 -15.92 8.88
CA GLU A 304 21.83 -15.42 10.21
C GLU A 304 21.73 -16.53 11.26
N ILE A 305 21.25 -17.71 10.86
CA ILE A 305 21.18 -18.87 11.75
C ILE A 305 22.59 -19.40 12.09
N LYS A 306 23.50 -19.41 11.12
CA LYS A 306 24.83 -20.02 11.26
C LYS A 306 25.85 -19.15 11.97
N GLU A 307 25.82 -17.83 11.82
CA GLU A 307 26.94 -16.97 12.25
C GLU A 307 26.81 -16.32 13.65
N ALA A 308 25.68 -16.41 14.35
CA ALA A 308 25.45 -15.76 15.66
C ALA A 308 25.81 -14.25 15.72
N LYS A 309 26.06 -13.62 14.57
CA LYS A 309 26.29 -12.19 14.36
C LYS A 309 25.15 -11.68 13.49
N SER A 310 24.60 -10.52 13.85
CA SER A 310 23.55 -9.88 13.03
C SER A 310 24.08 -9.64 11.61
N PHE A 311 23.29 -10.02 10.60
CA PHE A 311 23.55 -9.94 9.17
C PHE A 311 24.15 -8.61 8.75
N PHE A 312 23.67 -7.50 9.32
CA PHE A 312 24.12 -6.13 9.04
C PHE A 312 25.60 -5.89 9.38
N ASN A 313 26.20 -6.73 10.21
CA ASN A 313 27.62 -6.68 10.55
C ASN A 313 28.50 -7.48 9.58
N THR A 314 27.91 -8.33 8.73
CA THR A 314 28.64 -9.11 7.71
C THR A 314 28.95 -8.26 6.47
N THR A 315 29.99 -8.61 5.72
CA THR A 315 30.38 -7.87 4.50
C THR A 315 29.26 -7.82 3.45
N LYS A 316 28.51 -8.93 3.28
CA LYS A 316 27.33 -8.97 2.40
C LYS A 316 26.19 -8.08 2.93
N GLY A 317 25.93 -8.10 4.24
CA GLY A 317 24.92 -7.23 4.86
C GLY A 317 25.28 -5.74 4.80
N LYS A 318 26.57 -5.38 4.89
CA LYS A 318 27.06 -4.01 4.69
C LYS A 318 26.88 -3.54 3.24
N ILE A 319 27.07 -4.42 2.26
CA ILE A 319 26.86 -4.10 0.84
C ILE A 319 25.36 -3.91 0.56
N ILE A 320 24.50 -4.79 1.04
CA ILE A 320 23.04 -4.65 0.89
C ILE A 320 22.54 -3.39 1.62
N LYS A 321 23.03 -3.10 2.83
CA LYS A 321 22.73 -1.86 3.57
C LYS A 321 23.16 -0.60 2.81
N ASN A 322 24.32 -0.62 2.16
CA ASN A 322 24.81 0.51 1.37
C ASN A 322 24.00 0.70 0.08
N THR A 323 23.69 -0.36 -0.67
CA THR A 323 22.82 -0.29 -1.86
C THR A 323 21.41 0.21 -1.50
N PHE A 324 20.90 -0.18 -0.32
CA PHE A 324 19.61 0.24 0.22
C PHE A 324 19.58 1.74 0.60
N MET A 325 20.67 2.29 1.18
CA MET A 325 20.78 3.71 1.51
C MET A 325 20.83 4.62 0.26
N TYR A 326 21.44 4.14 -0.82
CA TYR A 326 21.48 4.89 -2.09
C TYR A 326 20.17 4.77 -2.89
N GLY A 327 19.46 3.64 -2.83
CA GLY A 327 18.16 3.47 -3.49
C GLY A 327 17.00 4.21 -2.81
N ALA A 328 17.06 4.41 -1.48
CA ALA A 328 16.04 5.16 -0.74
C ALA A 328 16.11 6.69 -0.96
N THR A 329 17.22 7.21 -1.51
CA THR A 329 17.45 8.65 -1.73
C THR A 329 17.38 9.08 -3.20
N SER A 330 17.20 8.15 -4.13
CA SER A 330 17.19 8.45 -5.58
C SER A 330 15.80 8.59 -6.22
N GLY A 331 14.71 8.42 -5.47
CA GLY A 331 13.35 8.68 -5.96
C GLY A 331 12.95 10.13 -5.70
N LEU A 332 12.95 10.98 -6.74
CA LEU A 332 12.56 12.41 -6.78
C LEU A 332 13.63 13.46 -6.42
N GLY A 333 14.93 13.15 -6.54
CA GLY A 333 16.02 14.11 -6.29
C GLY A 333 16.93 14.46 -7.47
N MET A 334 16.91 13.71 -8.58
CA MET A 334 17.94 13.82 -9.63
C MET A 334 17.44 14.36 -10.97
N LEU A 335 16.75 15.51 -10.97
CA LEU A 335 16.50 16.27 -12.21
C LEU A 335 16.77 17.78 -12.13
N ILE A 336 17.42 18.31 -11.07
CA ILE A 336 17.81 19.74 -11.01
C ILE A 336 19.33 19.97 -10.88
N ALA A 337 20.17 18.94 -10.96
CA ALA A 337 21.61 19.13 -11.13
C ALA A 337 22.10 18.33 -12.33
N GLY A 338 21.88 18.91 -13.51
CA GLY A 338 22.47 18.42 -14.75
C GLY A 338 24.00 18.32 -14.62
N GLN A 339 24.54 17.32 -15.28
CA GLN A 339 25.96 17.00 -15.39
C GLN A 339 26.77 18.15 -15.99
N VAL A 340 27.21 19.13 -15.20
CA VAL A 340 28.43 19.90 -15.46
C VAL A 340 29.02 20.37 -14.13
N GLY A 341 30.28 20.02 -13.86
CA GLY A 341 31.14 20.81 -12.97
C GLY A 341 31.50 20.17 -11.64
N ALA A 342 32.31 19.11 -11.69
CA ALA A 342 33.34 19.00 -10.66
C ALA A 342 34.32 20.18 -10.84
N VAL A 343 34.90 20.62 -9.72
CA VAL A 343 36.11 21.44 -9.57
C VAL A 343 35.90 22.91 -9.16
N VAL A 344 36.67 23.27 -8.12
CA VAL A 344 36.96 24.57 -7.50
C VAL A 344 36.07 24.99 -6.34
N GLY A 345 36.64 24.96 -5.14
CA GLY A 345 36.04 25.39 -3.90
C GLY A 345 35.95 26.91 -3.73
N GLY A 346 35.28 27.30 -2.65
CA GLY A 346 35.29 28.67 -2.14
C GLY A 346 33.95 29.41 -2.31
N VAL A 347 33.38 29.75 -1.16
CA VAL A 347 32.38 30.80 -0.88
C VAL A 347 30.96 30.32 -0.58
N ILE A 348 30.70 30.38 0.72
CA ILE A 348 29.43 30.27 1.45
C ILE A 348 28.61 31.53 1.21
N LYS A 349 27.30 31.43 0.91
CA LYS A 349 26.17 32.09 1.65
C LYS A 349 24.80 31.94 0.96
N PRO A 350 23.67 32.09 1.70
CA PRO A 350 22.70 31.02 1.87
C PRO A 350 21.33 31.34 1.25
N PHE A 351 20.58 30.29 0.90
CA PHE A 351 19.14 30.33 1.01
C PHE A 351 18.72 29.37 2.11
N VAL A 352 18.13 29.96 3.15
CA VAL A 352 17.61 29.29 4.34
C VAL A 352 16.15 28.96 4.07
N GLU A 353 15.79 27.68 4.19
CA GLU A 353 14.50 27.17 4.67
C GLU A 353 14.69 25.69 5.09
N PRO A 354 13.94 25.19 6.07
CA PRO A 354 14.48 24.72 7.35
C PRO A 354 15.14 23.35 7.30
N ALA A 355 16.39 23.31 7.78
CA ALA A 355 17.08 22.10 8.19
C ALA A 355 16.47 21.55 9.49
N VAL A 356 15.73 20.45 9.37
CA VAL A 356 15.28 19.52 10.41
C VAL A 356 15.29 18.16 9.70
N ASP A 357 16.10 17.13 9.95
CA ASP A 357 16.99 16.72 11.02
C ASP A 357 18.11 15.85 10.42
N TYR A 358 19.26 16.41 10.03
CA TYR A 358 20.44 15.61 9.66
C TYR A 358 21.27 15.16 10.88
N GLY A 359 20.80 15.43 12.10
CA GLY A 359 21.48 15.11 13.37
C GLY A 359 20.93 13.92 14.17
N LEU A 360 19.79 13.32 13.77
CA LEU A 360 19.18 12.19 14.49
C LEU A 360 19.57 10.82 13.92
N GLY A 361 19.95 10.73 12.64
CA GLY A 361 20.23 9.45 11.97
C GLY A 361 21.40 8.65 12.56
N LEU A 362 22.45 9.33 13.05
CA LEU A 362 23.62 8.66 13.63
C LEU A 362 23.40 8.21 15.08
N ILE A 363 22.40 8.76 15.78
CA ILE A 363 22.10 8.40 17.19
C ILE A 363 21.07 7.25 17.24
N GLU A 364 20.16 7.17 16.26
CA GLU A 364 19.29 6.00 16.07
C GLU A 364 20.08 4.76 15.64
N GLU A 365 21.12 4.92 14.80
CA GLU A 365 21.93 3.80 14.31
C GLU A 365 22.68 3.07 15.45
N PHE A 366 23.19 3.80 16.46
CA PHE A 366 23.89 3.20 17.60
C PHE A 366 22.97 2.62 18.70
N THR A 367 21.71 3.04 18.76
CA THR A 367 20.74 2.51 19.74
C THR A 367 20.00 1.27 19.23
N VAL A 368 19.84 1.14 17.92
CA VAL A 368 19.10 0.04 17.29
C VAL A 368 19.91 -1.26 17.22
N ASP A 369 21.22 -1.19 16.93
CA ASP A 369 22.09 -2.37 16.86
C ASP A 369 22.32 -3.02 18.24
N GLY A 370 22.34 -2.20 19.31
CA GLY A 370 22.39 -2.70 20.70
C GLY A 370 21.07 -3.36 21.17
N LEU A 371 19.92 -2.93 20.64
CA LEU A 371 18.59 -3.46 21.02
C LEU A 371 18.28 -4.85 20.39
N PHE A 372 19.03 -5.22 19.35
CA PHE A 372 18.81 -6.43 18.55
C PHE A 372 19.98 -7.42 18.59
N ALA A 373 21.04 -7.13 19.34
CA ALA A 373 22.12 -8.08 19.59
C ALA A 373 21.59 -9.43 20.12
N GLY A 374 21.93 -10.53 19.42
CA GLY A 374 21.50 -11.89 19.76
C GLY A 374 20.09 -12.29 19.32
N LYS A 375 19.39 -11.47 18.51
CA LYS A 375 18.10 -11.86 17.90
C LYS A 375 18.31 -12.31 16.46
N THR A 376 17.63 -13.38 16.06
CA THR A 376 17.62 -13.90 14.68
C THR A 376 16.18 -14.03 14.18
N PRO A 377 15.92 -14.01 12.86
CA PRO A 377 14.58 -14.21 12.31
C PRO A 377 13.98 -15.57 12.71
N LYS A 378 14.83 -16.59 12.91
CA LYS A 378 14.41 -17.93 13.36
C LYS A 378 13.68 -17.93 14.70
N ILE A 379 14.12 -17.12 15.67
CA ILE A 379 13.46 -17.06 16.99
C ILE A 379 12.00 -16.58 16.89
N TYR A 380 11.69 -15.72 15.91
CA TYR A 380 10.30 -15.35 15.65
C TYR A 380 9.49 -16.52 15.08
N ILE A 381 10.05 -17.27 14.13
CA ILE A 381 9.38 -18.42 13.51
C ILE A 381 9.16 -19.54 14.53
N ASP A 382 10.14 -19.84 15.38
CA ASP A 382 9.99 -20.86 16.42
C ASP A 382 8.89 -20.49 17.42
N LYS A 383 8.80 -19.21 17.82
CA LYS A 383 7.71 -18.73 18.67
C LYS A 383 6.37 -18.75 17.95
N LEU A 384 6.32 -18.39 16.67
CA LEU A 384 5.12 -18.50 15.87
C LEU A 384 4.63 -19.95 15.83
N LYS A 385 5.53 -20.93 15.63
CA LYS A 385 5.22 -22.37 15.68
C LYS A 385 4.67 -22.81 17.03
N ASP A 386 5.21 -22.30 18.13
CA ASP A 386 4.70 -22.60 19.47
C ASP A 386 3.29 -22.04 19.71
N GLU A 387 2.94 -20.93 19.06
CA GLU A 387 1.59 -20.36 19.10
C GLU A 387 0.61 -21.07 18.16
N ILE A 388 1.10 -21.74 17.11
CA ILE A 388 0.29 -22.51 16.13
C ILE A 388 -0.13 -23.88 16.69
N LYS A 389 0.60 -24.43 17.67
CA LYS A 389 0.29 -25.71 18.33
C LYS A 389 -0.81 -25.56 19.37
#